data_AF-A2A228-F1
#
_entry.id   AF-A2A228-F1
#
_cell.length_a   1.000
_cell.length_b   1.000
_cell.length_c   1.000
_cell.angle_alpha   90.00
_cell.angle_beta   90.00
_cell.angle_gamma   90.00
#
_symmetry.space_group_name_H-M   'P 1'
#
loop_
_entity.id
_entity.type
_entity.pdbx_description
1 polymer ?
#
loop_
_entity_poly.entity_id
_entity_poly.type
_entity_poly.pdbx_seq_one_letter_code
_entity_poly.pdbx_strand_id
1 'polypeptide(L)'
;MSDLLGKSGNELKAGVLTIKDKEQNFVFKNLTAEPTPSWFRGFSAPVKLTDDLTFEQKIFLVKHDKDSFSQWDNAQQLWQTLILTPGKIDELLFFDAIEFTVKNVKDKSLICELLTLPSERVLHNAQTVIDVFDIHNKRERVIEKIRTRFKALFFDLYQSLNTSQAYELTPEAVGQRALKNICLFYLSEDSDIA
;
A
#
# COMPACT_ATOMS: atom_id res chain seq x y z
N MET A 1 -3.91 0.24 17.41
CA MET A 1 -3.22 1.48 17.82
C MET A 1 -3.65 2.58 16.87
N SER A 2 -3.71 3.83 17.31
CA SER A 2 -4.23 4.95 16.53
C SER A 2 -3.38 6.19 16.74
N ASP A 3 -2.93 6.78 15.64
CA ASP A 3 -2.02 7.92 15.65
C ASP A 3 -2.55 9.06 14.79
N LEU A 4 -2.17 10.29 15.14
CA LEU A 4 -2.51 11.51 14.42
C LEU A 4 -1.23 12.10 13.86
N LEU A 5 -1.12 12.17 12.53
CA LEU A 5 0.07 12.67 11.85
C LEU A 5 -0.12 14.12 11.42
N GLY A 6 0.92 14.94 11.61
CA GLY A 6 0.98 16.30 11.06
C GLY A 6 1.33 16.28 9.57
N LYS A 7 1.25 17.43 8.90
CA LYS A 7 1.48 17.57 7.45
C LYS A 7 2.86 17.12 6.96
N SER A 8 3.86 17.03 7.83
CA SER A 8 5.21 16.54 7.49
C SER A 8 5.42 15.05 7.83
N GLY A 9 4.38 14.34 8.29
CA GLY A 9 4.46 12.95 8.72
C GLY A 9 4.92 12.76 10.16
N ASN A 10 5.15 13.85 10.90
CA ASN A 10 5.48 13.76 12.32
C ASN A 10 4.26 13.34 13.15
N GLU A 11 4.45 12.45 14.12
CA GLU A 11 3.38 12.02 15.02
C GLU A 11 3.04 13.17 16.00
N LEU A 12 1.81 13.65 15.96
CA LEU A 12 1.27 14.66 16.87
C LEU A 12 0.70 14.02 18.14
N LYS A 13 0.06 12.86 17.99
CA LYS A 13 -0.45 12.01 19.08
C LYS A 13 -0.36 10.55 18.67
N ALA A 14 -0.06 9.68 19.62
CA ALA A 14 0.00 8.23 19.44
C ALA A 14 -0.64 7.54 20.65
N GLY A 15 -1.33 6.42 20.46
CA GLY A 15 -1.89 5.67 21.57
C GLY A 15 -2.84 4.54 21.19
N VAL A 16 -3.39 3.88 22.21
CA VAL A 16 -4.43 2.85 22.05
C VAL A 16 -5.76 3.41 22.52
N LEU A 17 -6.72 3.49 21.59
CA LEU A 17 -8.10 3.84 21.89
C LEU A 17 -8.88 2.55 22.16
N THR A 18 -9.47 2.44 23.34
CA THR A 18 -10.35 1.30 23.68
C THR A 18 -11.79 1.72 23.50
N ILE A 19 -12.47 1.08 22.55
CA ILE A 19 -13.90 1.27 22.28
C ILE A 19 -14.67 0.21 23.06
N LYS A 20 -15.53 0.64 23.98
CA LYS A 20 -16.34 -0.28 24.82
C LYS A 20 -17.83 -0.15 24.56
N ASP A 21 -18.26 1.03 24.14
CA ASP A 21 -19.65 1.37 23.92
C ASP A 21 -19.98 1.35 22.42
N LYS A 22 -21.28 1.30 22.10
CA LYS A 22 -21.78 1.37 20.72
C LYS A 22 -21.35 2.66 20.01
N GLU A 23 -21.27 3.74 20.76
CA GLU A 23 -20.81 5.05 20.30
C GLU A 23 -19.91 5.65 21.38
N GLN A 24 -18.74 6.12 20.98
CA GLN A 24 -17.76 6.69 21.89
C GLN A 24 -16.97 7.79 21.19
N ASN A 25 -16.86 8.94 21.85
CA ASN A 25 -16.16 10.11 21.32
C ASN A 25 -14.79 10.27 22.00
N PHE A 26 -13.74 10.44 21.21
CA PHE A 26 -12.39 10.72 21.68
C PHE A 26 -11.98 12.14 21.27
N VAL A 27 -11.56 12.96 22.24
CA VAL A 27 -11.17 14.36 21.99
C VAL A 27 -9.68 14.54 22.21
N PHE A 28 -8.98 14.93 21.15
CA PHE A 28 -7.55 15.26 21.20
C PHE A 28 -7.37 16.78 21.29
N LYS A 29 -6.63 17.23 22.31
CA LYS A 29 -6.34 18.67 22.54
C LYS A 29 -4.91 19.02 22.15
N ASN A 30 -4.68 20.31 21.94
CA ASN A 30 -3.37 20.90 21.65
C ASN A 30 -2.74 20.35 20.36
N LEU A 31 -3.54 20.21 19.30
CA LEU A 31 -3.05 19.90 17.95
C LEU A 31 -2.62 21.20 17.27
N THR A 32 -1.40 21.23 16.75
CA THR A 32 -0.80 22.41 16.11
C THR A 32 -1.24 22.60 14.65
N ALA A 33 -1.85 21.58 14.06
CA ALA A 33 -2.43 21.57 12.73
C ALA A 33 -3.52 20.50 12.64
N GLU A 34 -4.33 20.55 11.59
CA GLU A 34 -5.26 19.47 11.24
C GLU A 34 -4.46 18.18 10.94
N PRO A 35 -4.71 17.08 11.68
CA PRO A 35 -3.97 15.85 11.50
C PRO A 35 -4.59 14.96 10.41
N THR A 36 -3.75 14.12 9.80
CA THR A 36 -4.21 12.93 9.08
C THR A 36 -4.19 11.76 10.06
N PRO A 37 -5.34 11.11 10.36
CA PRO A 37 -5.33 9.99 11.28
C PRO A 37 -4.88 8.70 10.61
N SER A 38 -4.10 7.90 11.35
CA SER A 38 -3.70 6.54 11.03
C SER A 38 -4.41 5.59 11.98
N TRP A 39 -5.47 4.95 11.47
CA TRP A 39 -6.35 4.11 12.27
C TRP A 39 -5.96 2.62 12.22
N PHE A 40 -6.27 1.89 13.29
CA PHE A 40 -6.13 0.43 13.35
C PHE A 40 -4.73 -0.11 13.00
N ARG A 41 -3.67 0.66 13.30
CA ARG A 41 -2.27 0.25 13.16
C ARG A 41 -2.02 -1.14 13.75
N GLY A 42 -1.26 -1.95 13.01
CA GLY A 42 -1.00 -3.36 13.34
C GLY A 42 -2.23 -4.26 13.37
N PHE A 43 -3.29 -3.91 12.62
CA PHE A 43 -4.57 -4.64 12.59
C PHE A 43 -5.13 -4.89 14.00
N SER A 44 -5.17 -3.84 14.83
CA SER A 44 -5.40 -4.00 16.28
C SER A 44 -6.76 -4.57 16.69
N ALA A 45 -7.71 -4.68 15.77
CA ALA A 45 -8.96 -5.40 15.96
C ALA A 45 -9.48 -5.95 14.61
N PRO A 46 -10.11 -7.13 14.59
CA PRO A 46 -10.60 -7.77 13.36
C PRO A 46 -11.97 -7.21 12.95
N VAL A 47 -12.03 -5.93 12.62
CA VAL A 47 -13.26 -5.21 12.26
C VAL A 47 -13.17 -4.61 10.86
N LYS A 48 -14.32 -4.36 10.23
CA LYS A 48 -14.39 -3.53 9.03
C LYS A 48 -14.39 -2.06 9.46
N LEU A 49 -13.34 -1.34 9.12
CA LEU A 49 -13.26 0.10 9.32
C LEU A 49 -14.03 0.80 8.19
N THR A 50 -14.80 1.81 8.56
CA THR A 50 -15.33 2.81 7.62
C THR A 50 -14.88 4.17 8.15
N ASP A 51 -14.08 4.87 7.36
CA ASP A 51 -13.57 6.19 7.66
C ASP A 51 -13.91 7.18 6.53
N ASP A 52 -13.67 8.45 6.79
CA ASP A 52 -13.87 9.58 5.90
C ASP A 52 -12.54 10.11 5.32
N LEU A 53 -11.48 9.29 5.35
CA LEU A 53 -10.18 9.68 4.80
C LEU A 53 -10.29 9.95 3.31
N THR A 54 -9.83 11.13 2.88
CA THR A 54 -9.74 11.46 1.45
C THR A 54 -8.66 10.62 0.77
N PHE A 55 -8.70 10.51 -0.56
CA PHE A 55 -7.65 9.77 -1.27
C PHE A 55 -6.28 10.40 -1.08
N GLU A 56 -6.20 11.73 -1.02
CA GLU A 56 -4.95 12.47 -0.75
C GLU A 56 -4.41 12.12 0.65
N GLN A 57 -5.28 11.97 1.64
CA GLN A 57 -4.88 11.52 2.98
C GLN A 57 -4.40 10.08 2.98
N LYS A 58 -5.05 9.17 2.25
CA LYS A 58 -4.58 7.78 2.11
C LYS A 58 -3.21 7.72 1.41
N ILE A 59 -3.03 8.48 0.33
CA ILE A 59 -1.75 8.59 -0.38
C ILE A 59 -0.66 9.17 0.54
N PHE A 60 -1.02 10.18 1.34
CA PHE A 60 -0.13 10.71 2.38
C PHE A 60 0.30 9.64 3.37
N LEU A 61 -0.62 8.79 3.86
CA LEU A 61 -0.30 7.70 4.79
C LEU A 61 0.64 6.66 4.16
N VAL A 62 0.43 6.27 2.89
CA VAL A 62 1.37 5.38 2.17
C VAL A 62 2.81 5.90 2.21
N LYS A 63 2.97 7.22 2.05
CA LYS A 63 4.26 7.89 1.97
C LYS A 63 4.90 8.16 3.34
N HIS A 64 4.09 8.55 4.33
CA HIS A 64 4.58 9.17 5.56
C HIS A 64 4.32 8.38 6.83
N ASP A 65 3.43 7.38 6.82
CA ASP A 65 3.17 6.58 8.00
C ASP A 65 4.39 5.71 8.34
N LYS A 66 4.61 5.51 9.64
CA LYS A 66 5.67 4.63 10.16
C LYS A 66 5.18 3.22 10.44
N ASP A 67 3.86 3.02 10.50
CA ASP A 67 3.28 1.70 10.65
C ASP A 67 3.19 1.00 9.29
N SER A 68 3.99 -0.05 9.12
CA SER A 68 4.05 -0.84 7.88
C SER A 68 2.68 -1.37 7.45
N PHE A 69 1.84 -1.77 8.41
CA PHE A 69 0.50 -2.26 8.12
C PHE A 69 -0.41 -1.14 7.58
N SER A 70 -0.39 0.04 8.19
CA SER A 70 -1.12 1.22 7.69
C SER A 70 -0.67 1.63 6.28
N GLN A 71 0.65 1.66 6.02
CA GLN A 71 1.16 1.96 4.68
C GLN A 71 0.62 0.96 3.65
N TRP A 72 0.68 -0.33 3.98
CA TRP A 72 0.17 -1.40 3.14
C TRP A 72 -1.34 -1.32 2.93
N ASP A 73 -2.14 -1.22 3.99
CA ASP A 73 -3.61 -1.24 3.88
C ASP A 73 -4.13 -0.06 3.05
N ASN A 74 -3.58 1.15 3.27
CA ASN A 74 -3.91 2.32 2.46
C ASN A 74 -3.52 2.12 0.99
N ALA A 75 -2.35 1.54 0.71
CA ALA A 75 -1.94 1.23 -0.66
C ALA A 75 -2.88 0.23 -1.32
N GLN A 76 -3.31 -0.83 -0.62
CA GLN A 76 -4.24 -1.82 -1.17
C GLN A 76 -5.62 -1.22 -1.48
N GLN A 77 -6.13 -0.33 -0.62
CA GLN A 77 -7.38 0.40 -0.89
C GLN A 77 -7.24 1.33 -2.10
N LEU A 78 -6.09 2.00 -2.27
CA LEU A 78 -5.81 2.87 -3.41
C LEU A 78 -5.66 2.08 -4.71
N TRP A 79 -4.94 0.95 -4.70
CA TRP A 79 -4.85 0.04 -5.84
C TRP A 79 -6.21 -0.48 -6.26
N GLN A 80 -7.02 -0.94 -5.30
CA GLN A 80 -8.38 -1.38 -5.55
C GLN A 80 -9.22 -0.26 -6.18
N THR A 81 -9.12 0.97 -5.66
CA THR A 81 -9.84 2.13 -6.20
C THR A 81 -9.39 2.47 -7.62
N LEU A 82 -8.09 2.43 -7.89
CA LEU A 82 -7.51 2.71 -9.20
C LEU A 82 -7.97 1.70 -10.25
N ILE A 83 -8.07 0.42 -9.87
CA ILE A 83 -8.54 -0.67 -10.73
C ILE A 83 -10.05 -0.56 -10.96
N LEU A 84 -10.85 -0.51 -9.90
CA LEU A 84 -12.32 -0.63 -10.00
C LEU A 84 -12.99 0.67 -10.45
N THR A 85 -12.45 1.82 -10.07
CA THR A 85 -12.99 3.16 -10.34
C THR A 85 -11.91 4.09 -10.91
N PRO A 86 -11.43 3.83 -12.14
CA PRO A 86 -10.36 4.63 -12.75
C PRO A 86 -10.75 6.11 -12.85
N GLY A 87 -9.78 6.99 -12.59
CA GLY A 87 -9.96 8.45 -12.60
C GLY A 87 -10.48 9.05 -11.29
N LYS A 88 -10.75 8.23 -10.26
CA LYS A 88 -11.23 8.69 -8.95
C LYS A 88 -10.11 9.19 -8.03
N ILE A 89 -8.88 8.71 -8.22
CA ILE A 89 -7.70 9.13 -7.45
C ILE A 89 -6.70 9.84 -8.36
N ASP A 90 -5.88 10.71 -7.77
CA ASP A 90 -4.70 11.25 -8.45
C ASP A 90 -3.64 10.14 -8.59
N GLU A 91 -3.63 9.51 -9.77
CA GLU A 91 -2.73 8.41 -10.11
C GLU A 91 -1.25 8.82 -10.04
N LEU A 92 -0.93 10.04 -10.49
CA LEU A 92 0.44 10.53 -10.48
C LEU A 92 0.93 10.71 -9.04
N LEU A 93 0.12 11.36 -8.21
CA LEU A 93 0.44 11.56 -6.80
C LEU A 93 0.61 10.23 -6.05
N PHE A 94 -0.23 9.23 -6.35
CA PHE A 94 -0.10 7.90 -5.75
C PHE A 94 1.17 7.18 -6.21
N PHE A 95 1.49 7.23 -7.51
CA PHE A 95 2.70 6.61 -8.04
C PHE A 95 3.98 7.26 -7.47
N ASP A 96 3.97 8.58 -7.29
CA ASP A 96 5.07 9.30 -6.65
C ASP A 96 5.23 8.91 -5.17
N ALA A 97 4.12 8.66 -4.46
CA ALA A 97 4.15 8.14 -3.09
C ALA A 97 4.75 6.72 -3.04
N ILE A 98 4.34 5.82 -3.94
CA ILE A 98 4.91 4.47 -4.05
C ILE A 98 6.41 4.53 -4.34
N GLU A 99 6.84 5.33 -5.33
CA GLU A 99 8.26 5.48 -5.64
C GLU A 99 9.07 6.01 -4.46
N PHE A 100 8.53 7.01 -3.75
CA PHE A 100 9.16 7.52 -2.53
C PHE A 100 9.30 6.42 -1.48
N THR A 101 8.23 5.67 -1.20
CA THR A 101 8.24 4.61 -0.19
C THR A 101 9.23 3.50 -0.56
N VAL A 102 9.24 3.05 -1.82
CA VAL A 102 10.19 2.05 -2.35
C VAL A 102 11.66 2.49 -2.15
N LYS A 103 11.95 3.79 -2.33
CA LYS A 103 13.31 4.34 -2.20
C LYS A 103 13.76 4.55 -0.75
N ASN A 104 12.83 4.74 0.19
CA ASN A 104 13.16 5.14 1.57
C ASN A 104 12.91 4.04 2.61
N VAL A 105 12.05 3.06 2.33
CA VAL A 105 11.79 1.93 3.23
C VAL A 105 12.90 0.88 3.10
N LYS A 106 13.32 0.31 4.23
CA LYS A 106 14.36 -0.74 4.25
C LYS A 106 13.80 -2.14 4.12
N ASP A 107 12.64 -2.40 4.71
CA ASP A 107 12.00 -3.72 4.71
C ASP A 107 11.56 -4.10 3.30
N LYS A 108 12.25 -5.09 2.72
CA LYS A 108 11.99 -5.58 1.36
C LYS A 108 10.67 -6.34 1.25
N SER A 109 10.21 -6.95 2.34
CA SER A 109 8.93 -7.64 2.38
C SER A 109 7.80 -6.63 2.29
N LEU A 110 7.87 -5.53 3.05
CA LEU A 110 6.89 -4.43 2.95
C LEU A 110 6.85 -3.83 1.54
N ILE A 111 8.02 -3.56 0.94
CA ILE A 111 8.06 -3.02 -0.43
C ILE A 111 7.41 -3.99 -1.43
N CYS A 112 7.68 -5.29 -1.30
CA CYS A 112 7.05 -6.31 -2.14
C CYS A 112 5.53 -6.28 -2.01
N GLU A 113 5.01 -6.23 -0.78
CA GLU A 113 3.58 -6.18 -0.50
C GLU A 113 2.92 -4.90 -1.04
N LEU A 114 3.57 -3.74 -0.92
CA LEU A 114 3.08 -2.46 -1.48
C LEU A 114 2.99 -2.47 -3.01
N LEU A 115 3.88 -3.20 -3.68
CA LEU A 115 3.92 -3.37 -5.13
C LEU A 115 3.03 -4.52 -5.63
N THR A 116 2.43 -5.30 -4.72
CA THR A 116 1.57 -6.43 -5.07
C THR A 116 0.12 -5.96 -5.14
N LEU A 117 -0.40 -5.88 -6.37
CA LEU A 117 -1.79 -5.49 -6.59
C LEU A 117 -2.77 -6.47 -5.95
N PRO A 118 -3.96 -5.99 -5.53
CA PRO A 118 -5.04 -6.87 -5.09
C PRO A 118 -5.32 -7.97 -6.13
N SER A 119 -5.42 -9.21 -5.65
CA SER A 119 -5.83 -10.34 -6.50
C SER A 119 -7.24 -10.11 -7.07
N GLU A 120 -7.55 -10.72 -8.22
CA GLU A 120 -8.89 -10.68 -8.79
C GLU A 120 -9.96 -11.16 -7.82
N ARG A 121 -9.67 -12.16 -6.99
CA ARG A 121 -10.58 -12.62 -5.93
C ARG A 121 -10.96 -11.49 -4.95
N VAL A 122 -9.99 -10.67 -4.54
CA VAL A 122 -10.24 -9.51 -3.67
C VAL A 122 -11.08 -8.46 -4.39
N LEU A 123 -10.79 -8.21 -5.66
CA LEU A 123 -11.53 -7.26 -6.49
C LEU A 123 -12.99 -7.71 -6.70
N HIS A 124 -13.21 -9.00 -7.01
CA HIS A 124 -14.54 -9.61 -7.15
C HIS A 124 -15.37 -9.47 -5.86
N ASN A 125 -14.77 -9.75 -4.71
CA ASN A 125 -15.45 -9.65 -3.41
C ASN A 125 -15.86 -8.21 -3.04
N ALA A 126 -15.29 -7.21 -3.70
CA ALA A 126 -15.64 -5.80 -3.48
C ALA A 126 -16.76 -5.29 -4.39
N GLN A 127 -17.30 -6.14 -5.27
CA GLN A 127 -18.35 -5.77 -6.22
C GLN A 127 -19.67 -6.46 -5.88
N THR A 128 -20.78 -5.77 -6.14
CA THR A 128 -22.13 -6.35 -6.01
C THR A 128 -22.48 -7.25 -7.19
N VAL A 129 -21.96 -6.92 -8.37
CA VAL A 129 -22.08 -7.70 -9.62
C VAL A 129 -20.67 -7.94 -10.15
N ILE A 130 -20.32 -9.20 -10.38
CA ILE A 130 -18.98 -9.59 -10.82
C ILE A 130 -18.97 -9.73 -12.34
N ASP A 131 -18.23 -8.84 -13.00
CA ASP A 131 -17.80 -9.00 -14.39
C ASP A 131 -16.32 -9.38 -14.41
N VAL A 132 -16.05 -10.66 -14.66
CA VAL A 132 -14.69 -11.24 -14.60
C VAL A 132 -13.78 -10.61 -15.64
N PHE A 133 -14.27 -10.41 -16.87
CA PHE A 133 -13.44 -9.89 -17.96
C PHE A 133 -13.16 -8.40 -17.78
N ASP A 134 -14.13 -7.62 -17.33
CA ASP A 134 -13.92 -6.19 -17.05
C ASP A 134 -12.88 -6.00 -15.93
N ILE A 135 -12.99 -6.76 -14.84
CA ILE A 135 -12.08 -6.65 -13.70
C ILE A 135 -10.66 -7.09 -14.07
N HIS A 136 -10.52 -8.20 -14.81
CA HIS A 136 -9.25 -8.64 -15.36
C HIS A 136 -8.61 -7.54 -16.24
N ASN A 137 -9.34 -7.03 -17.23
CA ASN A 137 -8.84 -6.00 -18.14
C ASN A 137 -8.45 -4.70 -17.42
N LYS A 138 -9.21 -4.29 -16.39
CA LYS A 138 -8.87 -3.12 -15.57
C LYS A 138 -7.60 -3.34 -14.77
N ARG A 139 -7.40 -4.54 -14.22
CA ARG A 139 -6.18 -4.90 -13.48
C ARG A 139 -4.96 -4.91 -14.40
N GLU A 140 -5.06 -5.53 -15.58
CA GLU A 140 -3.97 -5.55 -16.57
C GLU A 140 -3.58 -4.14 -17.03
N ARG A 141 -4.55 -3.23 -17.21
CA ARG A 141 -4.25 -1.81 -17.51
C ARG A 141 -3.44 -1.13 -16.41
N VAL A 142 -3.70 -1.43 -15.14
CA VAL A 142 -2.92 -0.88 -14.03
C VAL A 142 -1.53 -1.49 -13.99
N ILE A 143 -1.38 -2.80 -14.28
CA ILE A 143 -0.08 -3.45 -14.43
C ILE A 143 0.76 -2.75 -15.49
N GLU A 144 0.22 -2.53 -16.69
CA GLU A 144 0.96 -1.86 -17.78
C GLU A 144 1.39 -0.43 -17.43
N LYS A 145 0.56 0.30 -16.66
CA LYS A 145 0.93 1.62 -16.12
C LYS A 145 2.10 1.53 -15.15
N ILE A 146 2.09 0.57 -14.24
CA ILE A 146 3.16 0.32 -13.27
C ILE A 146 4.45 -0.07 -13.99
N ARG A 147 4.37 -1.01 -14.96
CA ARG A 147 5.50 -1.41 -15.80
C ARG A 147 6.12 -0.21 -16.49
N THR A 148 5.30 0.64 -17.11
CA THR A 148 5.76 1.83 -17.82
C THR A 148 6.38 2.85 -16.88
N ARG A 149 5.71 3.19 -15.76
CA ARG A 149 6.16 4.23 -14.82
C ARG A 149 7.44 3.86 -14.08
N PHE A 150 7.58 2.59 -13.68
CA PHE A 150 8.64 2.15 -12.78
C PHE A 150 9.67 1.22 -13.44
N LYS A 151 9.69 1.10 -14.77
CA LYS A 151 10.63 0.22 -15.50
C LYS A 151 12.09 0.36 -15.03
N ALA A 152 12.59 1.59 -14.97
CA ALA A 152 13.97 1.87 -14.54
C ALA A 152 14.18 1.48 -13.07
N LEU A 153 13.23 1.85 -12.20
CA LEU A 153 13.28 1.52 -10.77
C LEU A 153 13.30 0.01 -10.54
N PHE A 154 12.46 -0.76 -11.24
CA PHE A 154 12.44 -2.22 -11.13
C PHE A 154 13.70 -2.86 -11.68
N PHE A 155 14.26 -2.33 -12.77
CA PHE A 155 15.53 -2.80 -13.30
C PHE A 155 16.67 -2.63 -12.29
N ASP A 156 16.79 -1.43 -11.71
CA ASP A 156 17.82 -1.13 -10.71
C ASP A 156 17.65 -2.01 -9.45
N LEU A 157 16.42 -2.15 -8.96
CA LEU A 157 16.11 -3.02 -7.81
C LEU A 157 16.43 -4.48 -8.11
N TYR A 158 15.99 -5.00 -9.25
CA TYR A 158 16.26 -6.37 -9.67
C TYR A 158 17.76 -6.64 -9.70
N GLN A 159 18.55 -5.76 -10.34
CA GLN A 159 20.01 -5.91 -10.41
C GLN A 159 20.66 -5.85 -9.03
N SER A 160 20.16 -5.00 -8.13
CA SER A 160 20.68 -4.92 -6.75
C SER A 160 20.39 -6.18 -5.92
N LEU A 161 19.28 -6.88 -6.22
CA LEU A 161 18.84 -8.08 -5.49
C LEU A 161 19.31 -9.38 -6.16
N ASN A 162 19.73 -9.32 -7.43
CA ASN A 162 20.21 -10.47 -8.18
C ASN A 162 21.68 -10.78 -7.85
N THR A 163 21.90 -11.25 -6.62
CA THR A 163 23.23 -11.61 -6.09
C THR A 163 23.48 -13.11 -6.15
N SER A 164 24.75 -13.52 -6.17
CA SER A 164 25.18 -14.93 -6.13
C SER A 164 25.26 -15.50 -4.70
N GLN A 165 24.42 -15.02 -3.79
CA GLN A 165 24.41 -15.49 -2.40
C GLN A 165 23.91 -16.94 -2.31
N ALA A 166 24.41 -17.67 -1.32
CA ALA A 166 23.89 -19.00 -1.00
C ALA A 166 22.42 -18.91 -0.57
N TYR A 167 21.65 -19.96 -0.84
CA TYR A 167 20.25 -20.00 -0.45
C TYR A 167 20.10 -20.04 1.08
N GLU A 168 19.29 -19.13 1.63
CA GLU A 168 18.99 -19.03 3.06
C GLU A 168 17.50 -18.82 3.33
N LEU A 169 17.02 -19.39 4.44
CA LEU A 169 15.64 -19.28 4.92
C LEU A 169 15.51 -18.25 6.07
N THR A 170 16.12 -17.07 5.91
CA THR A 170 15.96 -15.94 6.84
C THR A 170 14.87 -14.98 6.34
N PRO A 171 14.18 -14.22 7.22
CA PRO A 171 13.18 -13.24 6.81
C PRO A 171 13.71 -12.23 5.79
N GLU A 172 14.93 -11.75 5.99
CA GLU A 172 15.61 -10.82 5.07
C GLU A 172 15.81 -11.45 3.68
N ALA A 173 16.36 -12.66 3.61
CA ALA A 173 16.59 -13.35 2.34
C ALA A 173 15.27 -13.70 1.63
N VAL A 174 14.21 -14.03 2.38
CA VAL A 174 12.85 -14.23 1.82
C VAL A 174 12.31 -12.94 1.23
N GLY A 175 12.38 -11.82 1.96
CA GLY A 175 11.92 -10.51 1.48
C GLY A 175 12.67 -10.03 0.23
N GLN A 176 14.00 -10.21 0.20
CA GLN A 176 14.82 -9.88 -0.97
C GLN A 176 14.43 -10.72 -2.20
N ARG A 177 14.18 -12.02 -2.05
CA ARG A 177 13.72 -12.88 -3.14
C ARG A 177 12.31 -12.52 -3.61
N ALA A 178 11.39 -12.24 -2.68
CA ALA A 178 10.04 -11.81 -3.02
C ALA A 178 10.06 -10.51 -3.82
N LEU A 179 10.80 -9.50 -3.35
CA LEU A 179 10.94 -8.23 -4.07
C LEU A 179 11.66 -8.40 -5.42
N LYS A 180 12.64 -9.30 -5.53
CA LYS A 180 13.26 -9.61 -6.82
C LYS A 180 12.24 -10.17 -7.81
N ASN A 181 11.39 -11.08 -7.37
CA ASN A 181 10.37 -11.70 -8.21
C ASN A 181 9.27 -10.72 -8.63
N ILE A 182 8.83 -9.82 -7.73
CA ILE A 182 7.84 -8.80 -8.12
C ILE A 182 8.44 -7.81 -9.14
N CYS A 183 9.73 -7.46 -9.02
CA CYS A 183 10.42 -6.66 -10.04
C CYS A 183 10.47 -7.42 -11.38
N LEU A 184 10.81 -8.71 -11.36
CA LEU A 184 10.85 -9.54 -12.56
C LEU A 184 9.48 -9.65 -13.25
N PHE A 185 8.41 -9.83 -12.47
CA PHE A 185 7.03 -9.86 -12.97
C PHE A 185 6.64 -8.58 -13.74
N TYR A 186 7.06 -7.41 -13.25
CA TYR A 186 6.81 -6.15 -13.94
C TYR A 186 7.81 -5.88 -15.10
N LEU A 187 8.95 -6.57 -15.15
CA LEU A 187 9.91 -6.45 -16.23
C LEU A 187 9.66 -7.43 -17.39
N SER A 188 8.96 -8.54 -17.14
CA SER A 188 8.55 -9.49 -18.18
C SER A 188 7.45 -8.89 -19.04
N GLU A 189 7.42 -9.23 -20.33
CA GLU A 189 6.31 -8.84 -21.22
C GLU A 189 5.05 -9.68 -20.96
N ASP A 190 5.21 -10.96 -20.59
CA ASP A 190 4.11 -11.82 -20.12
C ASP A 190 3.74 -11.51 -18.66
N SER A 191 2.47 -11.17 -18.41
CA SER A 191 1.88 -10.93 -17.08
C SER A 191 1.37 -12.20 -16.39
N ASP A 192 1.67 -13.38 -16.92
CA ASP A 192 1.19 -14.68 -16.41
C ASP A 192 2.07 -15.33 -15.33
N ILE A 193 3.06 -14.62 -14.75
CA ILE A 193 4.06 -15.19 -13.82
C ILE A 193 3.88 -14.69 -12.37
N ALA A 194 2.67 -14.37 -11.92
CA ALA A 194 2.39 -14.08 -10.49
C ALA A 194 1.26 -14.92 -9.91
#